data_AF-A0A7Z9IXF3-F1
#
_entry.id   AF-A0A7Z9IXF3-F1
#
_cell.length_a   1.000
_cell.length_b   1.000
_cell.length_c   1.000
_cell.angle_alpha   90.00
_cell.angle_beta   90.00
_cell.angle_gamma   90.00
#
_symmetry.space_group_name_H-M   'P 1'
#
loop_
_entity.id
_entity.type
_entity.pdbx_description
1 polymer ?
#
loop_
_entity_poly.entity_id
_entity_poly.type
_entity_poly.pdbx_seq_one_letter_code
_entity_poly.pdbx_strand_id
1 'polypeptide(L)'
;GEFKPSASQKRVIRINKDIVVNKRPALATHEQHALFVKYQEARHTGGDMATMDYYDYQALIEETPVNTFILEYRDLDHLVGACIVDEMADGLSAVYSFFDPINKRKSLGTQIILALFDLALQYRLPHVYLGYWVSGSQKMSYKEKFQPLEYYNGNEWTRSDLFQWNKSLG
;
A
#
# COMPACT_ATOMS: atom_id res chain seq x y z
N GLY A 1 -9.58 14.98 -5.63
CA GLY A 1 -9.53 13.62 -6.22
C GLY A 1 -10.93 13.06 -6.38
N GLU A 2 -11.12 12.15 -7.33
CA GLU A 2 -12.42 11.54 -7.65
C GLU A 2 -12.78 10.32 -6.76
N PHE A 3 -11.78 9.72 -6.11
CA PHE A 3 -11.96 8.56 -5.24
C PHE A 3 -12.99 8.85 -4.13
N LYS A 4 -13.97 7.95 -3.99
CA LYS A 4 -14.98 8.00 -2.91
C LYS A 4 -14.99 6.67 -2.15
N PRO A 5 -14.74 6.68 -0.83
CA PRO A 5 -14.80 5.46 -0.04
C PRO A 5 -16.18 4.79 -0.12
N SER A 6 -16.19 3.51 -0.44
CA SER A 6 -17.36 2.62 -0.35
C SER A 6 -17.80 2.42 1.10
N ALA A 7 -18.99 1.82 1.31
CA ALA A 7 -19.49 1.54 2.66
C ALA A 7 -18.53 0.65 3.49
N SER A 8 -17.87 -0.31 2.86
CA SER A 8 -16.88 -1.19 3.52
C SER A 8 -15.60 -0.42 3.86
N GLN A 9 -15.10 0.45 2.97
CA GLN A 9 -13.95 1.33 3.25
C GLN A 9 -14.26 2.34 4.36
N LYS A 10 -15.46 2.93 4.39
CA LYS A 10 -15.91 3.77 5.51
C LYS A 10 -15.93 3.02 6.84
N ARG A 11 -16.31 1.73 6.82
CA ARG A 11 -16.23 0.87 8.01
C ARG A 11 -14.79 0.65 8.45
N VAL A 12 -13.86 0.45 7.51
CA VAL A 12 -12.42 0.32 7.80
C VAL A 12 -11.87 1.60 8.43
N ILE A 13 -12.22 2.77 7.90
CA ILE A 13 -11.83 4.06 8.50
C ILE A 13 -12.31 4.14 9.96
N ARG A 14 -13.58 3.80 10.20
CA ARG A 14 -14.16 3.88 11.54
C ARG A 14 -13.54 2.91 12.55
N ILE A 15 -13.22 1.67 12.16
CA ILE A 15 -12.63 0.69 13.09
C ILE A 15 -11.17 0.99 13.40
N ASN A 16 -10.48 1.74 12.54
CA ASN A 16 -9.08 2.14 12.71
C ASN A 16 -8.91 3.59 13.15
N LYS A 17 -9.95 4.23 13.70
CA LYS A 17 -9.90 5.63 14.14
C LYS A 17 -8.80 5.92 15.18
N ASP A 18 -8.37 4.89 15.92
CA ASP A 18 -7.37 4.97 16.97
C ASP A 18 -5.94 4.73 16.42
N ILE A 19 -5.81 4.40 15.13
CA ILE A 19 -4.50 4.28 14.47
C ILE A 19 -3.98 5.66 14.12
N VAL A 20 -2.79 5.97 14.61
CA VAL A 20 -2.06 7.19 14.27
C VAL A 20 -1.16 6.91 13.07
N VAL A 21 -1.22 7.77 12.05
CA VAL A 21 -0.38 7.68 10.85
C VAL A 21 0.68 8.77 10.89
N ASN A 22 1.95 8.39 10.83
CA ASN A 22 3.08 9.32 10.88
C ASN A 22 3.92 9.22 9.60
N LYS A 23 4.15 10.35 8.93
CA LYS A 23 5.18 10.45 7.89
C LYS A 23 6.55 10.51 8.58
N ARG A 24 7.44 9.59 8.20
CA ARG A 24 8.82 9.48 8.67
C ARG A 24 9.78 9.59 7.48
N PRO A 25 11.02 10.08 7.70
CA PRO A 25 12.07 9.96 6.69
C PRO A 25 12.24 8.51 6.23
N ALA A 26 12.75 8.31 5.01
CA ALA A 26 13.20 7.01 4.54
C ALA A 26 14.47 6.58 5.28
N LEU A 27 14.29 6.16 6.53
CA LEU A 27 15.32 5.60 7.39
C LEU A 27 14.77 4.28 7.92
N ALA A 28 15.47 3.20 7.63
CA ALA A 28 15.07 1.88 8.07
C ALA A 28 15.23 1.76 9.58
N THR A 29 14.28 1.08 10.21
CA THR A 29 14.39 0.74 11.63
C THR A 29 14.21 -0.76 11.85
N HIS A 30 14.80 -1.25 12.94
CA HIS A 30 14.68 -2.65 13.33
C HIS A 30 13.22 -3.03 13.67
N GLU A 31 12.42 -2.11 14.21
CA GLU A 31 10.99 -2.33 14.48
C GLU A 31 10.21 -2.57 13.18
N GLN A 32 10.47 -1.74 12.16
CA GLN A 32 9.85 -1.91 10.85
C GLN A 32 10.29 -3.22 10.19
N HIS A 33 11.59 -3.55 10.24
CA HIS A 33 12.11 -4.81 9.70
C HIS A 33 11.48 -6.04 10.38
N ALA A 34 11.32 -6.02 11.70
CA ALA A 34 10.66 -7.11 12.43
C ALA A 34 9.21 -7.31 11.98
N LEU A 35 8.47 -6.22 11.75
CA LEU A 35 7.11 -6.28 11.21
C LEU A 35 7.08 -6.77 9.76
N PHE A 36 8.06 -6.36 8.95
CA PHE A 36 8.22 -6.81 7.57
C PHE A 36 8.41 -8.33 7.52
N VAL A 37 9.36 -8.89 8.28
CA VAL A 37 9.59 -10.34 8.35
C VAL A 37 8.32 -11.08 8.76
N LYS A 38 7.66 -10.63 9.85
CA LYS A 38 6.39 -11.22 10.32
C LYS A 38 5.31 -11.23 9.24
N TYR A 39 5.19 -10.13 8.48
CA TYR A 39 4.23 -10.03 7.38
C TYR A 39 4.57 -10.99 6.24
N GLN A 40 5.85 -11.08 5.88
CA GLN A 40 6.35 -11.92 4.81
C GLN A 40 6.15 -13.41 5.10
N GLU A 41 6.49 -13.86 6.30
CA GLU A 41 6.25 -15.24 6.74
C GLU A 41 4.77 -15.64 6.62
N ALA A 42 3.86 -14.73 7.00
CA ALA A 42 2.42 -14.99 7.03
C ALA A 42 1.73 -14.94 5.66
N ARG A 43 2.26 -14.18 4.69
CA ARG A 43 1.60 -13.88 3.39
C ARG A 43 2.35 -14.38 2.16
N HIS A 44 3.66 -14.60 2.31
CA HIS A 44 4.61 -14.83 1.22
C HIS A 44 5.63 -15.92 1.60
N THR A 45 5.17 -17.01 2.22
CA THR A 45 6.02 -18.18 2.51
C THR A 45 6.69 -18.66 1.21
N GLY A 46 8.02 -18.59 1.16
CA GLY A 46 8.84 -19.02 0.02
C GLY A 46 9.02 -18.02 -1.13
N GLY A 47 8.69 -16.73 -0.96
CA GLY A 47 9.03 -15.69 -1.94
C GLY A 47 10.35 -14.98 -1.64
N ASP A 48 10.99 -14.38 -2.65
CA ASP A 48 12.33 -13.74 -2.55
C ASP A 48 12.43 -12.68 -1.43
N MET A 49 11.32 -12.01 -1.13
CA MET A 49 11.24 -11.00 -0.08
C MET A 49 11.22 -11.60 1.34
N ALA A 50 10.98 -12.91 1.48
CA ALA A 50 10.99 -13.59 2.78
C ALA A 50 12.40 -13.97 3.24
N THR A 51 13.40 -13.87 2.36
CA THR A 51 14.81 -14.14 2.67
C THR A 51 15.64 -12.87 2.89
N MET A 52 15.04 -11.68 2.74
CA MET A 52 15.74 -10.41 2.94
C MET A 52 16.17 -10.26 4.39
N ASP A 53 17.43 -9.87 4.59
CA ASP A 53 17.93 -9.46 5.89
C ASP A 53 17.69 -7.96 6.15
N TYR A 54 18.18 -7.45 7.28
CA TYR A 54 18.04 -6.04 7.63
C TYR A 54 18.74 -5.10 6.65
N TYR A 55 19.88 -5.50 6.07
CA TYR A 55 20.62 -4.67 5.12
C TYR A 55 19.91 -4.62 3.77
N ASP A 56 19.35 -5.74 3.31
CA ASP A 56 18.49 -5.75 2.12
C ASP A 56 17.26 -4.85 2.30
N TYR A 57 16.64 -4.93 3.49
CA TYR A 57 15.50 -4.08 3.85
C TYR A 57 15.89 -2.60 3.93
N GLN A 58 17.07 -2.30 4.47
CA GLN A 58 17.60 -0.94 4.54
C GLN A 58 17.86 -0.39 3.14
N ALA A 59 18.51 -1.15 2.26
CA ALA A 59 18.77 -0.74 0.88
C ALA A 59 17.47 -0.45 0.12
N LEU A 60 16.44 -1.28 0.28
CA LEU A 60 15.10 -1.06 -0.30
C LEU A 60 14.50 0.33 0.06
N ILE A 61 14.82 0.85 1.25
CA ILE A 61 14.27 2.11 1.76
C ILE A 61 15.16 3.30 1.45
N GLU A 62 16.46 3.16 1.72
CA GLU A 62 17.40 4.27 1.78
C GLU A 62 18.10 4.52 0.45
N GLU A 63 18.23 3.50 -0.41
CA GLU A 63 18.90 3.60 -1.72
C GLU A 63 17.90 3.94 -2.84
N THR A 64 17.30 5.11 -2.75
CA THR A 64 16.29 5.61 -3.70
C THR A 64 16.76 6.89 -4.42
N PRO A 65 16.59 6.98 -5.76
CA PRO A 65 16.86 8.21 -6.50
C PRO A 65 15.71 9.22 -6.43
N VAL A 66 14.59 8.85 -5.78
CA VAL A 66 13.36 9.63 -5.71
C VAL A 66 13.15 10.15 -4.29
N ASN A 67 12.25 11.13 -4.11
CA ASN A 67 11.90 11.60 -2.77
C ASN A 67 11.00 10.55 -2.07
N THR A 68 11.62 9.67 -1.28
CA THR A 68 10.95 8.56 -0.59
C THR A 68 10.72 8.90 0.89
N PHE A 69 9.58 8.47 1.43
CA PHE A 69 9.26 8.52 2.85
C PHE A 69 8.49 7.27 3.29
N ILE A 70 8.39 7.06 4.61
CA ILE A 70 7.63 5.95 5.18
C ILE A 70 6.41 6.51 5.90
N LEU A 71 5.23 5.93 5.64
CA LEU A 71 4.06 6.11 6.50
C LEU A 71 4.03 4.98 7.52
N GLU A 72 4.21 5.31 8.80
CA GLU A 72 4.06 4.39 9.92
C GLU A 72 2.64 4.46 10.49
N TYR A 73 2.04 3.31 10.75
CA TYR A 73 0.71 3.14 11.33
C TYR A 73 0.90 2.58 12.73
N ARG A 74 0.52 3.35 13.76
CA ARG A 74 0.73 2.98 15.16
C ARG A 74 -0.59 2.85 15.91
N ASP A 75 -0.71 1.79 16.70
CA ASP A 75 -1.83 1.51 17.60
C ASP A 75 -1.30 1.49 19.03
N LEU A 76 -1.63 2.50 19.84
CA LEU A 76 -1.02 2.71 21.17
C LEU A 76 0.52 2.63 21.13
N ASP A 77 1.12 3.40 20.21
CA ASP A 77 2.56 3.45 19.91
C ASP A 77 3.19 2.19 19.32
N HIS A 78 2.49 1.06 19.26
CA HIS A 78 2.97 -0.14 18.59
C HIS A 78 2.86 -0.01 17.07
N LEU A 79 3.96 -0.27 16.33
CA LEU A 79 3.93 -0.30 14.88
C LEU A 79 3.09 -1.48 14.37
N VAL A 80 1.96 -1.18 13.73
CA VAL A 80 1.03 -2.18 13.16
C VAL A 80 1.02 -2.19 11.65
N GLY A 81 1.64 -1.21 10.99
CA GLY A 81 1.78 -1.17 9.55
C GLY A 81 2.79 -0.13 9.10
N ALA A 82 3.34 -0.33 7.91
CA ALA A 82 4.16 0.65 7.24
C ALA A 82 3.96 0.60 5.72
N CYS A 83 4.15 1.75 5.08
CA CYS A 83 4.18 1.87 3.61
C CYS A 83 5.40 2.69 3.21
N ILE A 84 6.23 2.14 2.34
CA ILE A 84 7.28 2.86 1.61
C ILE A 84 6.58 3.61 0.47
N VAL A 85 6.81 4.91 0.38
CA VAL A 85 6.10 5.80 -0.54
C VAL A 85 7.08 6.67 -1.30
N ASP A 86 7.00 6.66 -2.62
CA ASP A 86 7.69 7.63 -3.46
C ASP A 86 6.76 8.80 -3.77
N GLU A 87 7.28 10.01 -3.59
CA GLU A 87 6.62 11.25 -3.96
C GLU A 87 6.97 11.61 -5.41
N MET A 88 5.94 11.70 -6.26
CA MET A 88 6.07 12.05 -7.67
C MET A 88 5.37 13.38 -7.94
N ALA A 89 5.62 13.98 -9.11
CA ALA A 89 5.08 15.29 -9.46
C ALA A 89 3.53 15.33 -9.50
N ASP A 90 2.89 14.21 -9.80
CA ASP A 90 1.45 14.06 -9.98
C ASP A 90 0.81 13.03 -9.04
N GLY A 91 1.56 12.45 -8.11
CA GLY A 91 1.01 11.45 -7.20
C GLY A 91 1.95 10.85 -6.19
N LEU A 92 1.38 9.93 -5.41
CA LEU A 92 2.11 9.12 -4.44
C LEU A 92 2.15 7.66 -4.92
N SER A 93 3.33 7.07 -4.97
CA SER A 93 3.51 5.67 -5.34
C SER A 93 3.73 4.80 -4.12
N ALA A 94 2.84 3.83 -3.89
CA ALA A 94 3.00 2.83 -2.85
C ALA A 94 3.98 1.75 -3.32
N VAL A 95 5.28 1.97 -3.05
CA VAL A 95 6.36 1.06 -3.45
C VAL A 95 6.19 -0.31 -2.81
N TYR A 96 5.99 -0.32 -1.50
CA TYR A 96 5.80 -1.54 -0.73
C TYR A 96 5.03 -1.26 0.55
N SER A 97 4.18 -2.20 0.98
CA SER A 97 3.47 -2.08 2.25
C SER A 97 3.43 -3.42 2.99
N PHE A 98 3.56 -3.34 4.31
CA PHE A 98 3.52 -4.48 5.21
C PHE A 98 2.81 -4.09 6.51
N PHE A 99 2.20 -5.06 7.19
CA PHE A 99 1.36 -4.79 8.35
C PHE A 99 1.17 -6.02 9.21
N ASP A 100 0.68 -5.84 10.43
CA ASP A 100 0.41 -6.96 11.33
C ASP A 100 -0.70 -7.86 10.76
N PRO A 101 -0.41 -9.14 10.42
CA PRO A 101 -1.38 -10.03 9.80
C PRO A 101 -2.42 -10.59 10.79
N ILE A 102 -2.25 -10.41 12.10
CA ILE A 102 -3.07 -11.05 13.14
C ILE A 102 -4.52 -10.52 13.11
N ASN A 103 -4.71 -9.20 13.14
CA ASN A 103 -6.04 -8.61 13.25
C ASN A 103 -6.67 -8.35 11.87
N LYS A 104 -7.16 -9.41 11.24
CA LYS A 104 -7.84 -9.33 9.93
C LYS A 104 -9.06 -8.39 9.93
N ARG A 105 -9.73 -8.18 11.08
CA ARG A 105 -10.89 -7.28 11.19
C ARG A 105 -10.53 -5.81 10.97
N LYS A 106 -9.32 -5.40 11.35
CA LYS A 106 -8.83 -4.04 11.10
C LYS A 106 -8.57 -3.77 9.62
N SER A 107 -8.37 -4.80 8.80
CA SER A 107 -8.13 -4.64 7.35
C SER A 107 -7.01 -3.62 7.06
N LEU A 108 -5.87 -3.78 7.73
CA LEU A 108 -4.78 -2.80 7.72
C LEU A 108 -4.25 -2.49 6.31
N GLY A 109 -4.23 -3.48 5.40
CA GLY A 109 -3.89 -3.23 4.00
C GLY A 109 -4.85 -2.25 3.30
N THR A 110 -6.15 -2.32 3.59
CA THR A 110 -7.12 -1.33 3.10
C THR A 110 -6.93 0.02 3.79
N GLN A 111 -6.65 0.03 5.10
CA GLN A 111 -6.36 1.27 5.83
C GLN A 111 -5.16 2.02 5.25
N ILE A 112 -4.09 1.30 4.89
CA ILE A 112 -2.89 1.89 4.28
C ILE A 112 -3.22 2.62 2.99
N ILE A 113 -3.98 1.98 2.10
CA ILE A 113 -4.38 2.59 0.83
C ILE A 113 -5.29 3.80 1.04
N LEU A 114 -6.23 3.72 1.99
CA LEU A 114 -7.13 4.84 2.30
C LEU A 114 -6.37 6.05 2.86
N ALA A 115 -5.37 5.83 3.70
CA ALA A 115 -4.52 6.91 4.22
C ALA A 115 -3.64 7.54 3.13
N LEU A 116 -3.18 6.75 2.14
CA LEU A 116 -2.49 7.30 0.97
C LEU A 116 -3.39 8.21 0.12
N PHE A 117 -4.65 7.82 -0.09
CA PHE A 117 -5.62 8.69 -0.76
C PHE A 117 -5.85 9.99 0.01
N ASP A 118 -5.99 9.91 1.33
CA ASP A 118 -6.13 11.11 2.16
C ASP A 118 -4.91 12.03 2.06
N LEU A 119 -3.70 11.46 2.13
CA LEU A 119 -2.46 12.23 2.00
C LEU A 119 -2.31 12.88 0.62
N ALA A 120 -2.62 12.15 -0.46
CA ALA A 120 -2.60 12.69 -1.82
C ALA A 120 -3.59 13.87 -1.97
N LEU A 121 -4.78 13.77 -1.36
CA LEU A 121 -5.75 14.87 -1.32
C LEU A 121 -5.20 16.09 -0.58
N GLN A 122 -4.53 15.89 0.56
CA GLN A 122 -3.89 16.97 1.32
C GLN A 122 -2.79 17.66 0.51
N TYR A 123 -2.01 16.90 -0.26
CA TYR A 123 -0.96 17.42 -1.15
C TYR A 123 -1.50 17.95 -2.48
N ARG A 124 -2.81 17.85 -2.72
CA ARG A 124 -3.47 18.23 -3.99
C ARG A 124 -2.90 17.47 -5.20
N LEU A 125 -2.46 16.24 -4.97
CA LEU A 125 -1.98 15.35 -6.01
C LEU A 125 -3.15 14.57 -6.64
N PRO A 126 -3.21 14.48 -7.99
CA PRO A 126 -4.30 13.80 -8.67
C PRO A 126 -4.26 12.27 -8.53
N HIS A 127 -3.09 11.65 -8.35
CA HIS A 127 -2.94 10.21 -8.44
C HIS A 127 -2.37 9.53 -7.18
N VAL A 128 -2.79 8.27 -6.98
CA VAL A 128 -2.15 7.31 -6.07
C VAL A 128 -1.84 6.06 -6.88
N TYR A 129 -0.56 5.71 -6.98
CA TYR A 129 -0.09 4.56 -7.74
C TYR A 129 0.07 3.37 -6.80
N LEU A 130 -0.71 2.32 -7.00
CA LEU A 130 -0.68 1.12 -6.14
C LEU A 130 0.33 0.07 -6.65
N GLY A 131 1.29 0.47 -7.48
CA GLY A 131 2.32 -0.37 -8.08
C GLY A 131 1.83 -1.23 -9.26
N TYR A 132 2.74 -2.01 -9.84
CA TYR A 132 2.49 -2.88 -10.98
C TYR A 132 1.47 -3.98 -10.68
N TRP A 133 0.82 -4.47 -11.73
CA TRP A 133 -0.13 -5.56 -11.66
C TRP A 133 0.43 -6.77 -12.43
N VAL A 134 0.29 -7.97 -11.85
CA VAL A 134 0.76 -9.24 -12.41
C VAL A 134 -0.45 -10.10 -12.80
N SER A 135 -0.44 -10.54 -14.06
CA SER A 135 -1.54 -11.31 -14.64
C SER A 135 -1.83 -12.62 -13.92
N GLY A 136 -3.11 -12.88 -13.64
CA GLY A 136 -3.57 -14.06 -12.90
C GLY A 136 -3.32 -14.04 -11.39
N SER A 137 -2.73 -12.97 -10.83
CA SER A 137 -2.42 -12.91 -9.40
C SER A 137 -3.65 -12.56 -8.56
N GLN A 138 -4.23 -13.56 -7.89
CA GLN A 138 -5.34 -13.34 -6.96
C GLN A 138 -4.96 -12.43 -5.78
N LYS A 139 -3.65 -12.34 -5.48
CA LYS A 139 -3.07 -11.42 -4.48
C LYS A 139 -3.20 -9.93 -4.88
N MET A 140 -3.53 -9.62 -6.14
CA MET A 140 -3.65 -8.25 -6.66
C MET A 140 -5.09 -7.82 -6.96
N SER A 141 -6.08 -8.69 -6.73
CA SER A 141 -7.52 -8.39 -6.87
C SER A 141 -8.03 -7.29 -5.94
N TYR A 142 -7.27 -6.92 -4.91
CA TYR A 142 -7.68 -5.85 -4.00
C TYR A 142 -7.70 -4.47 -4.66
N LYS A 143 -6.87 -4.24 -5.69
CA LYS A 143 -6.75 -2.93 -6.37
C LYS A 143 -8.06 -2.50 -7.04
N GLU A 144 -8.84 -3.48 -7.52
CA GLU A 144 -10.15 -3.28 -8.15
C GLU A 144 -11.16 -2.58 -7.23
N LYS A 145 -10.95 -2.65 -5.90
CA LYS A 145 -11.83 -2.06 -4.89
C LYS A 145 -11.63 -0.55 -4.71
N PHE A 146 -10.66 0.05 -5.40
CA PHE A 146 -10.35 1.48 -5.32
C PHE A 146 -10.60 2.11 -6.68
N GLN A 147 -11.74 2.79 -6.80
CA GLN A 147 -12.26 3.36 -8.05
C GLN A 147 -12.35 4.90 -7.96
N PRO A 148 -12.13 5.63 -9.07
CA PRO A 148 -11.84 5.12 -10.42
C PRO A 148 -10.42 4.58 -10.55
N LEU A 149 -10.25 3.48 -11.28
CA LEU A 149 -8.95 2.85 -11.55
C LEU A 149 -8.50 3.17 -12.98
N GLU A 150 -7.25 3.58 -13.10
CA GLU A 150 -6.55 3.64 -14.38
C GLU A 150 -5.47 2.56 -14.41
N TYR A 151 -5.32 1.90 -15.55
CA TYR A 151 -4.26 0.90 -15.75
C TYR A 151 -3.62 1.08 -17.13
N TYR A 152 -2.32 0.77 -17.20
CA TYR A 152 -1.60 0.74 -18.46
C TYR A 152 -1.73 -0.65 -19.09
N ASN A 153 -2.31 -0.74 -20.29
CA ASN A 153 -2.56 -2.01 -20.98
C ASN A 153 -1.39 -2.50 -21.86
N GLY A 154 -0.24 -1.80 -21.82
CA GLY A 154 0.90 -2.03 -22.70
C GLY A 154 1.01 -1.01 -23.83
N ASN A 155 -0.08 -0.29 -24.15
CA ASN A 155 -0.14 0.69 -25.22
C ASN A 155 -0.61 2.08 -24.73
N GLU A 156 -1.64 2.11 -23.89
CA GLU A 156 -2.20 3.36 -23.36
C GLU A 156 -2.72 3.22 -21.92
N TRP A 157 -2.85 4.35 -21.23
CA TRP A 157 -3.55 4.44 -19.96
C TRP A 157 -5.06 4.38 -20.21
N THR A 158 -5.71 3.36 -19.68
CA THR A 158 -7.16 3.15 -19.81
C THR A 158 -7.83 3.35 -18.46
N ARG A 159 -8.88 4.17 -18.43
CA ARG A 159 -9.78 4.32 -17.27
C ARG A 159 -10.84 3.23 -17.27
N SER A 160 -11.11 2.62 -16.13
CA SER A 160 -12.18 1.65 -15.99
C SER A 160 -12.92 1.79 -14.67
N ASP A 161 -14.20 2.13 -14.76
CA ASP A 161 -15.10 2.21 -13.59
C ASP A 161 -15.74 0.84 -13.23
N LEU A 162 -15.46 -0.20 -14.04
CA LEU A 162 -16.05 -1.54 -13.96
C LEU A 162 -15.02 -2.67 -14.14
N PHE A 163 -13.73 -2.39 -13.88
CA PHE A 163 -12.67 -3.37 -14.11
C PHE A 163 -12.94 -4.66 -13.32
N GLN A 164 -13.25 -5.73 -14.05
CA GLN A 164 -13.48 -7.08 -13.52
C GLN A 164 -12.64 -8.05 -14.33
N TRP A 165 -11.46 -8.40 -13.82
CA TRP A 165 -10.46 -9.10 -14.63
C TRP A 165 -10.75 -10.61 -14.84
N ASN A 166 -11.72 -11.18 -14.12
CA ASN A 166 -12.09 -12.61 -14.19
C ASN A 166 -13.24 -12.95 -15.15
N LYS A 167 -13.69 -12.05 -16.02
CA LYS A 167 -14.52 -12.47 -17.16
C LYS A 167 -13.61 -12.72 -18.35
N SER A 168 -13.42 -13.99 -18.69
CA SER A 168 -13.07 -14.39 -20.04
C SER A 168 -13.92 -13.56 -21.01
N LEU A 169 -13.28 -12.70 -21.78
CA LEU A 169 -13.87 -12.25 -23.03
C LEU A 169 -14.08 -13.55 -23.83
N GLY A 170 -15.34 -13.87 -24.11
CA GLY A 170 -15.72 -15.07 -24.83
C GLY A 170 -15.07 -15.16 -26.21
#